data_AF-A0A494WBS8-F1
#
_entry.id   AF-A0A494WBS8-F1
#
_cell.length_a   1.000
_cell.length_b   1.000
_cell.length_c   1.000
_cell.angle_alpha   90.00
_cell.angle_beta   90.00
_cell.angle_gamma   90.00
#
_symmetry.space_group_name_H-M   'P 1'
#
loop_
_entity.id
_entity.type
_entity.pdbx_description
1 polymer ?
#
loop_
_entity_poly.entity_id
_entity_poly.type
_entity_poly.pdbx_seq_one_letter_code
_entity_poly.pdbx_strand_id
1 'polypeptide(L)'
;MNAAIRFLTAPLRRAPASRDVYEVFDSGLTFGEKLADRVAAIGGSWTFIMGFGLFLAAWAVLNTVILAKHAFDPFPYIFLNLMLSMLAALQAPVIMMSQNRQAAKDRLEARLDYETNIRAESEIAALHEKVDRLLERLDAAGQKA
;
A
#
# COMPACT_ATOMS: atom_id res chain seq x y z
N MET A 1 -42.93 13.73 -17.71
CA MET A 1 -41.53 13.99 -18.10
C MET A 1 -40.49 13.28 -17.21
N ASN A 2 -40.73 13.02 -15.92
CA ASN A 2 -39.71 12.46 -15.00
C ASN A 2 -39.55 10.92 -14.99
N ALA A 3 -40.48 10.15 -15.57
CA ALA A 3 -40.41 8.68 -15.56
C ALA A 3 -39.43 8.11 -16.62
N ALA A 4 -39.33 8.77 -17.78
CA ALA A 4 -38.47 8.33 -18.87
C ALA A 4 -36.97 8.46 -18.54
N ILE A 5 -36.58 9.54 -17.86
CA ILE A 5 -35.20 9.77 -17.42
C ILE A 5 -34.76 8.73 -16.37
N ARG A 6 -35.68 8.33 -15.48
CA ARG A 6 -35.44 7.34 -14.42
C ARG A 6 -35.31 5.91 -14.95
N PHE A 7 -35.98 5.58 -16.06
CA PHE A 7 -35.86 4.26 -16.70
C PHE A 7 -34.52 4.12 -17.46
N LEU A 8 -34.02 5.21 -18.04
CA LEU A 8 -32.74 5.25 -18.77
C LEU A 8 -31.50 5.22 -17.86
N THR A 9 -31.62 5.67 -16.61
CA THR A 9 -30.50 5.73 -15.64
C THR A 9 -30.34 4.45 -14.82
N ALA A 10 -31.35 3.59 -14.76
CA ALA A 10 -31.32 2.35 -13.99
C ALA A 10 -30.22 1.33 -14.39
N PRO A 11 -29.83 1.18 -15.68
CA PRO A 11 -28.79 0.21 -16.07
C PRO A 11 -27.36 0.61 -15.68
N LEU A 12 -27.10 1.90 -15.41
CA LEU A 12 -25.75 2.42 -15.17
C LEU A 12 -25.24 2.17 -13.74
N ARG A 13 -26.07 1.60 -12.86
CA ARG A 13 -25.73 1.37 -11.45
C ARG A 13 -25.21 -0.05 -11.18
N ARG A 14 -24.47 -0.64 -12.11
CA ARG A 14 -23.56 -1.76 -11.78
C ARG A 14 -22.18 -1.17 -11.58
N ALA A 15 -21.91 -0.68 -10.38
CA ALA A 15 -20.54 -0.53 -9.95
C ALA A 15 -19.93 -1.95 -9.96
N PRO A 16 -18.91 -2.24 -10.78
CA PRO A 16 -18.21 -3.49 -10.64
C PRO A 16 -17.66 -3.55 -9.21
N ALA A 17 -17.87 -4.66 -8.52
CA ALA A 17 -17.21 -4.90 -7.26
C ALA A 17 -15.70 -4.83 -7.56
N SER A 18 -15.06 -3.74 -7.18
CA SER A 18 -13.60 -3.64 -7.19
C SER A 18 -13.13 -4.79 -6.31
N ARG A 19 -12.62 -5.85 -6.93
CA ARG A 19 -12.08 -7.00 -6.22
C ARG A 19 -10.97 -6.43 -5.36
N ASP A 20 -11.17 -6.44 -4.04
CA ASP A 20 -10.32 -5.70 -3.14
C ASP A 20 -8.91 -6.30 -3.22
N VAL A 21 -7.96 -5.55 -3.76
CA VAL A 21 -6.58 -6.02 -4.02
C VAL A 21 -5.95 -6.54 -2.73
N TYR A 22 -6.39 -5.97 -1.60
CA TYR A 22 -6.02 -6.37 -0.25
C TYR A 22 -6.50 -7.79 0.12
N GLU A 23 -7.71 -8.23 -0.27
CA GLU A 23 -8.21 -9.57 0.07
C GLU A 23 -7.42 -10.69 -0.62
N VAL A 24 -7.01 -10.48 -1.88
CA VAL A 24 -6.25 -11.49 -2.64
C VAL A 24 -4.84 -11.63 -2.08
N PHE A 25 -4.21 -10.52 -1.65
CA PHE A 25 -2.84 -10.52 -1.16
C PHE A 25 -2.72 -11.01 0.30
N ASP A 26 -3.68 -10.69 1.17
CA ASP A 26 -3.61 -11.06 2.60
C ASP A 26 -3.88 -12.55 2.86
N SER A 27 -4.59 -13.23 1.95
CA SER A 27 -4.99 -14.63 2.12
C SER A 27 -3.83 -15.63 2.13
N GLY A 28 -2.61 -15.22 1.75
CA GLY A 28 -1.42 -16.07 1.65
C GLY A 28 -0.29 -15.78 2.64
N LEU A 29 -0.43 -14.79 3.53
CA LEU A 29 0.69 -14.35 4.38
C LEU A 29 1.00 -15.32 5.52
N THR A 30 2.24 -15.80 5.56
CA THR A 30 2.79 -16.61 6.65
C THR A 30 3.02 -15.76 7.92
N PHE A 31 3.13 -16.42 9.08
CA PHE A 31 3.35 -15.74 10.36
C PHE A 31 4.62 -14.87 10.39
N GLY A 32 5.69 -15.33 9.72
CA GLY A 32 6.95 -14.59 9.63
C GLY A 32 6.82 -13.29 8.83
N GLU A 33 6.03 -13.31 7.74
CA GLU A 33 5.79 -12.12 6.92
C GLU A 33 4.94 -11.09 7.68
N LYS A 34 3.93 -11.53 8.44
CA LYS A 34 3.13 -10.64 9.30
C LYS A 34 3.97 -9.99 10.41
N LEU A 35 4.92 -10.74 10.97
CA LEU A 35 5.83 -10.22 12.00
C LEU A 35 6.82 -9.21 11.42
N ALA A 36 7.42 -9.51 10.26
CA ALA A 36 8.32 -8.59 9.56
C ALA A 36 7.65 -7.26 9.24
N ASP A 37 6.37 -7.26 8.89
CA ASP A 37 5.61 -6.06 8.52
C ASP A 37 5.37 -5.17 9.70
N ARG A 38 5.05 -5.80 10.82
CA ARG A 38 4.85 -5.12 12.08
C ARG A 38 6.16 -4.53 12.59
N VAL A 39 7.26 -5.27 12.47
CA VAL A 39 8.61 -4.78 12.81
C VAL A 39 9.02 -3.61 11.90
N ALA A 40 8.79 -3.69 10.59
CA ALA A 40 9.09 -2.61 9.65
C ALA A 40 8.24 -1.35 9.92
N ALA A 41 6.94 -1.53 10.22
CA ALA A 41 6.05 -0.43 10.56
C ALA A 41 6.42 0.25 11.89
N ILE A 42 6.85 -0.54 12.89
CA ILE A 42 7.31 -0.01 14.18
C ILE A 42 8.66 0.71 14.03
N GLY A 43 9.60 0.12 13.28
CA GLY A 43 10.93 0.70 13.05
C GLY A 43 10.92 2.02 12.28
N GLY A 44 9.88 2.28 11.48
CA GLY A 44 9.70 3.54 10.72
C GLY A 44 9.01 4.68 11.48
N SER A 45 8.58 4.47 12.73
CA SER A 45 7.85 5.49 13.49
C SER A 45 8.79 6.49 14.18
N TRP A 46 8.45 7.77 14.12
CA TRP A 46 9.13 8.84 14.87
C TRP A 46 9.17 8.59 16.39
N THR A 47 8.15 7.93 16.94
CA THR A 47 8.10 7.57 18.36
C THR A 47 9.13 6.51 18.72
N PHE A 48 9.40 5.57 17.81
CA PHE A 48 10.42 4.54 18.00
C PHE A 48 11.82 5.15 18.00
N ILE A 49 12.11 6.07 17.07
CA ILE A 49 13.41 6.76 16.99
C ILE A 49 13.70 7.51 18.30
N MET A 50 12.73 8.28 18.81
CA MET A 50 12.89 9.02 20.06
C MET A 50 13.04 8.09 21.28
N GLY A 51 12.23 7.03 21.37
CA GLY A 51 12.34 6.05 22.46
C GLY A 51 13.67 5.29 22.45
N PHE A 52 14.16 4.91 21.28
CA PHE A 52 15.44 4.25 21.10
C PHE A 52 16.61 5.18 21.49
N GLY A 53 16.57 6.43 21.06
CA GLY A 53 17.56 7.44 21.47
C GLY A 53 17.59 7.66 22.98
N LEU A 54 16.43 7.74 23.62
CA LEU A 54 16.32 7.86 25.08
C LEU A 54 16.88 6.64 25.80
N PHE A 55 16.62 5.43 25.28
CA PHE A 55 17.18 4.19 25.81
C PHE A 55 18.72 4.18 25.74
N LEU A 56 19.30 4.57 24.60
CA LEU A 56 20.76 4.67 24.45
C LEU A 56 21.36 5.70 25.42
N ALA A 57 20.72 6.86 25.58
CA ALA A 57 21.15 7.87 26.54
C ALA A 57 21.07 7.35 27.99
N ALA A 58 19.98 6.68 28.36
CA ALA A 58 19.82 6.08 29.68
C ALA A 58 20.87 4.99 29.94
N TRP A 59 21.17 4.15 28.95
CA TRP A 59 22.23 3.12 29.06
C TRP A 59 23.61 3.72 29.27
N ALA A 60 23.94 4.77 28.51
CA ALA A 60 25.19 5.50 28.65
C ALA A 60 25.33 6.13 30.05
N VAL A 61 24.27 6.80 30.54
CA VAL A 61 24.24 7.40 31.89
C VAL A 61 24.36 6.35 32.98
N LEU A 62 23.65 5.22 32.86
CA LEU A 62 23.69 4.13 33.83
C LEU A 62 25.11 3.53 33.94
N ASN A 63 25.76 3.24 32.80
CA ASN A 63 27.10 2.66 32.81
C ASN A 63 28.20 3.65 33.24
N THR A 64 28.07 4.94 32.92
CA THR A 64 29.10 5.94 33.25
C THR A 64 28.96 6.56 34.63
N VAL A 65 27.74 6.86 35.08
CA VAL A 65 27.51 7.61 36.31
C VAL A 65 27.23 6.67 37.49
N ILE A 66 26.37 5.67 37.29
CA ILE A 66 25.88 4.81 38.37
C ILE A 66 26.83 3.63 38.60
N LEU A 67 27.34 3.04 37.53
CA LEU A 67 28.18 1.85 37.58
C LEU A 67 29.68 2.15 37.43
N ALA A 68 30.11 3.40 37.63
CA ALA A 68 31.47 3.90 37.33
C ALA A 68 32.65 3.04 37.85
N LYS A 69 32.48 2.28 38.94
CA LYS A 69 33.52 1.39 39.51
C LYS A 69 33.42 -0.08 39.06
N HIS A 70 32.27 -0.52 38.56
CA HIS A 70 32.00 -1.88 38.06
C HIS A 70 31.24 -1.81 36.72
N ALA A 71 31.67 -0.91 35.83
CA ALA A 71 30.94 -0.63 34.62
C ALA A 71 30.90 -1.89 33.75
N PHE A 72 29.69 -2.34 33.42
CA PHE A 72 29.47 -3.52 32.59
C PHE A 72 29.91 -3.25 31.15
N ASP A 73 29.69 -2.02 30.66
CA ASP A 73 30.15 -1.55 29.36
C ASP A 73 30.84 -0.17 29.51
N PRO A 74 32.14 -0.13 29.90
CA PRO A 74 32.90 1.11 30.04
C PRO A 74 33.04 1.82 28.69
N PHE A 75 33.19 3.15 28.72
CA PHE A 75 33.53 3.92 27.53
C PHE A 75 34.79 3.33 26.88
N PRO A 76 34.77 2.92 25.59
CA PRO A 76 33.94 3.42 24.48
C PRO A 76 32.64 2.63 24.13
N TYR A 77 32.05 1.87 25.06
CA TYR A 77 30.80 1.11 24.89
C TYR A 77 30.83 0.02 23.80
N ILE A 78 31.75 -0.93 23.94
CA ILE A 78 31.98 -2.00 22.96
C ILE A 78 30.74 -2.91 22.83
N PHE A 79 30.07 -3.21 23.94
CA PHE A 79 28.89 -4.09 23.91
C PHE A 79 27.72 -3.43 23.19
N LEU A 80 27.43 -2.17 23.51
CA LEU A 80 26.40 -1.40 22.82
C LEU A 80 26.71 -1.26 21.32
N ASN A 81 27.96 -0.99 20.97
CA ASN A 81 28.38 -0.91 19.56
C ASN A 81 28.16 -2.23 18.81
N LEU A 82 28.51 -3.37 19.43
CA LEU A 82 28.29 -4.69 18.85
C LEU A 82 26.79 -4.95 18.61
N MET A 83 25.94 -4.65 19.60
CA MET A 83 24.49 -4.82 19.47
C MET A 83 23.91 -3.94 18.36
N LEU A 84 24.31 -2.66 18.28
CA LEU A 84 23.88 -1.76 17.21
C LEU A 84 24.31 -2.23 15.82
N SER A 85 25.54 -2.74 15.71
CA SER A 85 26.06 -3.27 14.45
C SER A 85 25.29 -4.50 13.97
N MET A 86 24.95 -5.42 14.88
CA MET A 86 24.10 -6.58 14.57
C MET A 86 22.69 -6.17 14.18
N LEU A 87 22.10 -5.18 14.87
CA LEU A 87 20.78 -4.65 14.56
C LEU A 87 20.77 -4.03 13.15
N ALA A 88 21.76 -3.20 12.83
CA ALA A 88 21.90 -2.55 11.52
C ALA A 88 22.10 -3.58 10.39
N ALA A 89 22.88 -4.64 10.63
CA ALA A 89 23.10 -5.71 9.65
C ALA A 89 21.79 -6.45 9.29
N LEU A 90 20.89 -6.63 10.27
CA LEU A 90 19.58 -7.25 10.04
C LEU A 90 18.54 -6.29 9.45
N GLN A 91 18.73 -4.98 9.56
CA GLN A 91 17.79 -4.00 9.03
C GLN A 91 17.70 -4.02 7.51
N ALA A 92 18.83 -4.06 6.80
CA ALA A 92 18.83 -3.98 5.33
C ALA A 92 18.03 -5.12 4.65
N PRO A 93 18.18 -6.40 5.04
CA PRO A 93 17.37 -7.48 4.49
C PRO A 93 15.87 -7.35 4.84
N VAL A 94 15.53 -6.95 6.07
CA VAL A 94 14.13 -6.78 6.49
C VAL A 94 13.46 -5.65 5.71
N ILE A 95 14.17 -4.53 5.52
CA ILE A 95 13.71 -3.42 4.68
C ILE A 95 13.53 -3.90 3.24
N MET A 96 14.50 -4.64 2.70
CA MET A 96 14.44 -5.18 1.33
C MET A 96 13.27 -6.17 1.14
N MET A 97 12.99 -7.02 2.14
CA MET A 97 11.83 -7.94 2.11
C MET A 97 10.51 -7.16 2.12
N SER A 98 10.39 -6.14 2.98
CA SER A 98 9.21 -5.27 3.04
C SER A 98 9.01 -4.50 1.72
N GLN A 99 10.10 -3.97 1.16
CA GLN A 99 10.08 -3.28 -0.14
C GLN A 99 9.72 -4.22 -1.29
N ASN A 100 10.29 -5.42 -1.35
CA ASN A 100 9.97 -6.40 -2.40
C ASN A 100 8.48 -6.78 -2.38
N ARG A 101 7.88 -6.87 -1.19
CA ARG A 101 6.45 -7.13 -1.05
C ARG A 101 5.59 -5.93 -1.44
N GLN A 102 5.96 -4.71 -1.04
CA GLN A 102 5.26 -3.49 -1.50
C GLN A 102 5.32 -3.37 -3.03
N ALA A 103 6.48 -3.56 -3.64
CA ALA A 103 6.64 -3.55 -5.09
C ALA A 103 5.80 -4.63 -5.80
N ALA A 104 5.60 -5.81 -5.17
CA ALA A 104 4.70 -6.83 -5.70
C ALA A 104 3.23 -6.42 -5.65
N LYS A 105 2.79 -5.73 -4.58
CA LYS A 105 1.45 -5.14 -4.47
C LYS A 105 1.25 -4.06 -5.53
N ASP A 106 2.18 -3.11 -5.64
CA ASP A 106 2.12 -2.00 -6.59
C ASP A 106 2.02 -2.51 -8.04
N ARG A 107 2.77 -3.57 -8.38
CA ARG A 107 2.69 -4.22 -9.70
C ARG A 107 1.34 -4.88 -9.98
N LEU A 108 0.70 -5.44 -8.97
CA LEU A 108 -0.63 -6.06 -9.11
C LEU A 108 -1.70 -4.98 -9.30
N GLU A 109 -1.65 -3.92 -8.50
CA GLU A 109 -2.54 -2.76 -8.61
C GLU A 109 -2.43 -2.12 -10.00
N ALA A 110 -1.21 -1.86 -10.48
CA ALA A 110 -1.00 -1.31 -11.81
C ALA A 110 -1.55 -2.20 -12.95
N ARG A 111 -1.52 -3.53 -12.80
CA ARG A 111 -2.11 -4.46 -13.78
C ARG A 111 -3.63 -4.40 -13.79
N LEU A 112 -4.25 -4.34 -12.61
CA LEU A 112 -5.72 -4.25 -12.48
C LEU A 112 -6.24 -2.91 -13.00
N ASP A 113 -5.52 -1.83 -12.74
CA ASP A 113 -5.82 -0.51 -13.29
C ASP A 113 -5.74 -0.53 -14.81
N TYR A 114 -4.70 -1.14 -15.37
CA TYR A 114 -4.56 -1.30 -16.82
C TYR A 114 -5.72 -2.09 -17.44
N GLU A 115 -6.09 -3.24 -16.86
CA GLU A 115 -7.23 -4.04 -17.33
C GLU A 115 -8.55 -3.27 -17.26
N THR A 116 -8.76 -2.51 -16.19
CA THR A 116 -9.94 -1.66 -16.02
C THR A 116 -9.98 -0.55 -17.08
N ASN A 117 -8.84 0.06 -17.38
CA ASN A 117 -8.74 1.10 -18.40
C ASN A 117 -9.05 0.56 -19.81
N ILE A 118 -8.50 -0.59 -20.17
CA ILE A 118 -8.80 -1.24 -21.47
C ILE A 118 -10.29 -1.60 -21.56
N ARG A 119 -10.89 -2.07 -20.47
CA ARG A 119 -12.32 -2.34 -20.42
C ARG A 119 -13.14 -1.07 -20.61
N ALA A 120 -12.79 0.01 -19.91
CA ALA A 120 -13.46 1.30 -20.05
C ALA A 120 -13.37 1.84 -21.49
N GLU A 121 -12.20 1.71 -22.12
CA GLU A 121 -12.01 2.08 -23.54
C GLU A 121 -12.98 1.31 -24.45
N SER A 122 -13.09 -0.01 -24.26
CA SER A 122 -14.03 -0.85 -25.03
C SER A 122 -15.50 -0.46 -24.81
N GLU A 123 -15.87 -0.12 -23.57
CA GLU A 123 -17.23 0.31 -23.21
C GLU A 123 -17.56 1.69 -23.81
N ILE A 124 -16.58 2.61 -23.85
CA ILE A 124 -16.71 3.93 -24.51
C ILE A 124 -16.86 3.78 -26.03
N ALA A 125 -16.08 2.89 -26.65
CA ALA A 125 -16.20 2.61 -28.08
C ALA A 125 -17.59 2.03 -28.43
N ALA A 126 -18.08 1.09 -27.63
CA ALA A 126 -19.43 0.54 -27.80
C ALA A 126 -20.53 1.59 -27.56
N LEU A 127 -20.29 2.57 -26.68
CA LEU A 127 -21.20 3.69 -26.47
C LEU A 127 -21.23 4.63 -27.69
N HIS A 128 -20.07 4.96 -28.26
CA HIS A 128 -19.98 5.78 -29.49
C HIS A 128 -20.78 5.14 -30.63
N GLU A 129 -20.60 3.84 -30.88
CA GLU A 129 -21.35 3.13 -31.92
C GLU A 129 -22.87 3.15 -31.69
N LYS A 130 -23.31 3.16 -30.42
CA LYS A 130 -24.75 3.32 -30.10
C LYS A 130 -25.25 4.74 -30.32
N VAL A 131 -24.44 5.75 -30.00
CA VAL A 131 -24.77 7.17 -30.24
C VAL A 131 -24.89 7.42 -31.74
N ASP A 132 -23.94 6.96 -32.54
CA ASP A 132 -23.95 7.13 -33.99
C ASP A 132 -25.21 6.51 -34.61
N ARG A 133 -25.56 5.28 -34.21
CA ARG A 133 -26.79 4.61 -34.64
C ARG A 133 -28.08 5.34 -34.23
N LEU A 134 -28.08 6.05 -33.10
CA LEU A 134 -29.23 6.85 -32.68
C LEU A 134 -29.34 8.13 -33.51
N LEU A 135 -28.22 8.79 -33.80
CA LEU A 135 -28.18 9.97 -34.66
C LEU A 135 -28.69 9.65 -36.06
N GLU A 136 -28.21 8.57 -36.68
CA GLU A 136 -28.68 8.10 -38.00
C GLU A 136 -30.20 7.86 -38.03
N ARG A 137 -30.76 7.27 -36.96
CA ARG A 137 -32.20 7.02 -36.85
C ARG A 137 -33.01 8.31 -36.70
N LEU A 138 -32.50 9.30 -35.98
CA LEU A 138 -33.15 10.59 -35.83
C LEU A 138 -33.16 11.36 -37.15
N ASP A 139 -32.04 11.36 -37.88
CA ASP A 139 -31.95 11.99 -39.20
C ASP A 139 -32.91 11.34 -40.20
N ALA A 140 -32.99 10.01 -40.21
CA ALA A 140 -33.93 9.26 -41.05
C ALA A 140 -35.40 9.49 -40.67
N ALA A 141 -35.70 9.76 -39.39
CA ALA A 141 -37.05 10.10 -38.93
C ALA A 141 -37.42 11.55 -39.27
N GLY A 142 -36.45 12.47 -39.20
CA GLY A 142 -36.62 13.88 -39.57
C GLY A 142 -36.86 14.10 -41.07
N GLN A 143 -36.32 13.24 -41.94
CA GLN A 143 -36.60 13.28 -43.38
C GLN A 143 -38.00 12.78 -43.78
N LYS A 144 -38.73 12.10 -42.88
CA LYS A 144 -40.06 11.54 -43.15
C LYS A 144 -41.22 12.41 -42.63
N ALA A 145 -40.91 13.53 -41.99
CA ALA A 145 -41.87 14.52 -41.48
C ALA A 145 -41.86 15.77 -42.37
#